data_AF-A0A9E1GNQ2-F1
#
_entry.id   AF-A0A9E1GNQ2-F1
#
_cell.length_a   1.000
_cell.length_b   1.000
_cell.length_c   1.000
_cell.angle_alpha   90.00
_cell.angle_beta   90.00
_cell.angle_gamma   90.00
#
_symmetry.space_group_name_H-M   'P 1'
#
loop_
_entity.id
_entity.type
_entity.pdbx_description
1 polymer ?
#
loop_
_entity_poly.entity_id
_entity_poly.type
_entity_poly.pdbx_seq_one_letter_code
_entity_poly.pdbx_strand_id
1 'polypeptide(L)'
;MSKVDRDLDAILKFCHDFRQSFLEEMSSEADQLISLANNINSALNGTAFATRAQEGVLDMAKKIKNAVDTGETRIRELERKVQNQRDQGEEFTR
;
A
#
# COMPACT_ATOMS: atom_id res chain seq x y z
N MET A 1 12.35 -28.51 -9.89
CA MET A 1 12.36 -27.05 -9.64
C MET A 1 13.78 -26.55 -9.70
N SER A 2 14.07 -25.71 -10.67
CA SER A 2 15.34 -25.00 -10.76
C SER A 2 15.45 -24.00 -9.60
N LYS A 3 16.66 -23.53 -9.28
CA LYS A 3 16.86 -22.47 -8.27
C LYS A 3 16.12 -21.18 -8.65
N VAL A 4 15.99 -20.93 -9.96
CA VAL A 4 15.27 -19.76 -10.51
C VAL A 4 13.78 -19.83 -10.21
N ASP A 5 13.14 -21.00 -10.35
CA ASP A 5 11.69 -21.15 -10.08
C ASP A 5 11.37 -20.82 -8.60
N ARG A 6 12.24 -21.28 -7.69
CA ARG A 6 12.10 -21.01 -6.25
C ARG A 6 12.27 -19.52 -5.92
N ASP A 7 13.18 -18.85 -6.60
CA ASP A 7 13.42 -17.41 -6.40
C ASP A 7 12.24 -16.59 -6.96
N LEU A 8 11.65 -16.97 -8.10
CA LEU A 8 10.44 -16.34 -8.65
C LEU A 8 9.23 -16.53 -7.73
N ASP A 9 9.00 -17.73 -7.22
CA ASP A 9 7.92 -18.01 -6.27
C ASP A 9 8.08 -17.22 -4.96
N ALA A 10 9.31 -17.08 -4.47
CA ALA A 10 9.60 -16.27 -3.29
C ALA A 10 9.29 -14.78 -3.52
N ILE A 11 9.58 -14.25 -4.72
CA ILE A 11 9.26 -12.86 -5.07
C ILE A 11 7.74 -12.66 -5.20
N LEU A 12 7.01 -13.60 -5.81
CA LEU A 12 5.55 -13.54 -5.88
C LEU A 12 4.93 -13.56 -4.48
N LYS A 13 5.44 -14.43 -3.59
CA LYS A 13 5.03 -14.45 -2.19
C LYS A 13 5.33 -13.11 -1.50
N PHE A 14 6.51 -12.53 -1.71
CA PHE A 14 6.84 -11.21 -1.19
C PHE A 14 5.86 -10.14 -1.68
N CYS A 15 5.52 -10.09 -2.97
CA CYS A 15 4.55 -9.13 -3.50
C CYS A 15 3.18 -9.25 -2.80
N HIS A 16 2.72 -10.48 -2.60
CA HIS A 16 1.48 -10.75 -1.89
C HIS A 16 1.54 -10.32 -0.41
N ASP A 17 2.55 -10.79 0.32
CA ASP A 17 2.72 -10.49 1.75
C ASP A 17 2.92 -8.98 1.97
N PHE A 18 3.65 -8.30 1.09
CA PHE A 18 3.90 -6.87 1.20
C PHE A 18 2.62 -6.05 1.04
N ARG A 19 1.78 -6.41 0.06
CA ARG A 19 0.46 -5.80 -0.12
C ARG A 19 -0.40 -6.00 1.11
N GLN A 20 -0.56 -7.26 1.54
CA GLN A 20 -1.46 -7.61 2.63
C GLN A 20 -1.00 -7.04 3.98
N SER A 21 0.29 -7.15 4.29
CA SER A 21 0.79 -6.84 5.64
C SER A 21 1.24 -5.40 5.80
N PHE A 22 1.55 -4.68 4.71
CA PHE A 22 2.05 -3.30 4.82
C PHE A 22 1.13 -2.30 4.12
N LEU A 23 0.76 -2.55 2.86
CA LEU A 23 -0.05 -1.56 2.12
C LEU A 23 -1.49 -1.48 2.65
N GLU A 24 -2.11 -2.62 2.96
CA GLU A 24 -3.46 -2.65 3.55
C GLU A 24 -3.47 -2.02 4.96
N GLU A 25 -2.48 -2.34 5.81
CA GLU A 25 -2.34 -1.73 7.14
C GLU A 25 -2.15 -0.21 7.05
N MET A 26 -1.21 0.27 6.21
CA MET A 26 -1.01 1.70 6.00
C MET A 26 -2.24 2.40 5.44
N SER A 27 -2.99 1.74 4.57
CA SER A 27 -4.26 2.25 4.04
C SER A 27 -5.29 2.41 5.15
N SER A 28 -5.39 1.43 6.06
CA SER A 28 -6.27 1.46 7.22
C SER A 28 -5.91 2.59 8.20
N GLU A 29 -4.62 2.73 8.52
CA GLU A 29 -4.13 3.81 9.38
C GLU A 29 -4.42 5.19 8.79
N ALA A 30 -4.31 5.36 7.47
CA ALA A 30 -4.69 6.60 6.80
C ALA A 30 -6.20 6.89 6.95
N ASP A 31 -7.06 5.86 6.86
CA ASP A 31 -8.50 6.03 7.07
C ASP A 31 -8.84 6.39 8.53
N GLN A 32 -8.11 5.82 9.49
CA GLN A 32 -8.21 6.20 10.90
C GLN A 32 -7.81 7.66 11.13
N LEU A 33 -6.74 8.15 10.48
CA LEU A 33 -6.34 9.56 10.54
C LEU A 33 -7.41 10.48 9.93
N ILE A 34 -8.06 10.10 8.84
CA ILE A 34 -9.18 10.86 8.28
C ILE A 34 -10.34 10.95 9.29
N SER A 35 -10.68 9.83 9.92
CA SER A 35 -11.71 9.79 10.97
C SER A 35 -11.34 10.69 12.14
N LEU A 36 -10.10 10.61 12.63
CA LEU A 36 -9.58 11.46 13.69
C LEU A 36 -9.66 12.94 13.33
N ALA A 37 -9.27 13.31 12.11
CA ALA A 37 -9.33 14.70 11.66
C ALA A 37 -10.77 15.26 11.69
N ASN A 38 -11.74 14.45 11.26
CA ASN A 38 -13.15 14.83 11.32
C ASN A 38 -13.62 14.99 12.78
N ASN A 39 -13.18 14.11 13.68
CA ASN A 39 -13.51 14.19 15.11
C ASN A 39 -12.91 15.43 15.80
N ILE A 40 -11.70 15.85 15.42
CA ILE A 40 -11.06 17.08 15.96
C ILE A 40 -11.94 18.30 15.72
N ASN A 41 -12.47 18.44 14.50
CA ASN A 41 -13.30 19.58 14.14
C ASN A 41 -14.64 19.58 14.90
N SER A 42 -15.24 18.40 15.05
CA SER A 42 -16.47 18.22 15.82
C SER A 42 -16.27 18.46 17.32
N ALA A 43 -15.16 18.01 17.91
CA ALA A 43 -14.90 18.14 19.34
C ALA A 43 -14.58 19.57 19.77
N LEU A 44 -14.01 20.38 18.88
CA LEU A 44 -13.57 21.74 19.16
C LEU A 44 -14.46 22.81 18.52
N ASN A 45 -15.70 22.46 18.18
CA ASN A 45 -16.74 23.35 17.63
C ASN A 45 -16.25 24.25 16.47
N GLY A 46 -15.36 23.75 15.61
CA GLY A 46 -14.87 24.52 14.46
C GLY A 46 -14.03 25.75 14.80
N THR A 47 -13.34 25.77 15.95
CA THR A 47 -12.37 26.85 16.23
C THR A 47 -11.25 26.89 15.17
N ALA A 48 -10.64 28.05 14.95
CA ALA A 48 -9.53 28.20 14.00
C ALA A 48 -8.34 27.26 14.29
N PHE A 49 -8.11 26.93 15.57
CA PHE A 49 -7.14 25.91 15.97
C PHE A 49 -7.57 24.51 15.51
N ALA A 50 -8.84 24.14 15.73
CA ALA A 50 -9.39 22.86 15.31
C ALA A 50 -9.29 22.66 13.79
N THR A 51 -9.61 23.69 13.02
CA THR A 51 -9.52 23.66 11.55
C THR A 51 -8.09 23.41 11.10
N ARG A 52 -7.11 24.14 11.64
CA ARG A 52 -5.69 23.93 11.28
C ARG A 52 -5.18 22.54 11.69
N ALA A 53 -5.59 22.05 12.86
CA ALA A 53 -5.23 20.71 13.32
C ALA A 53 -5.85 19.62 12.42
N GLN A 54 -7.13 19.76 12.07
CA GLN A 54 -7.82 18.89 11.12
C GLN A 54 -7.10 18.89 9.76
N GLU A 55 -6.77 20.05 9.20
CA GLU A 55 -6.07 20.18 7.92
C GLU A 55 -4.71 19.46 7.95
N GLY A 56 -3.95 19.62 9.04
CA GLY A 56 -2.66 18.95 9.19
C GLY A 56 -2.77 17.42 9.24
N VAL A 57 -3.77 16.89 9.96
CA VAL A 57 -4.02 15.44 10.02
C VAL A 57 -4.52 14.90 8.69
N LEU A 58 -5.42 15.63 8.00
CA LEU A 58 -5.89 15.26 6.67
C LEU A 58 -4.77 15.25 5.63
N ASP A 59 -3.85 16.21 5.67
CA ASP A 59 -2.69 16.24 4.77
C ASP A 59 -1.78 15.03 4.99
N MET A 60 -1.56 14.65 6.26
CA MET A 60 -0.81 13.44 6.59
C MET A 60 -1.48 12.17 6.06
N ALA A 61 -2.80 12.03 6.27
CA ALA A 61 -3.55 10.90 5.74
C ALA A 61 -3.49 10.81 4.21
N LYS A 62 -3.60 11.94 3.52
CA LYS A 62 -3.46 12.02 2.05
C LYS A 62 -2.08 11.59 1.58
N LYS A 63 -1.02 12.02 2.25
CA LYS A 63 0.35 11.60 1.93
C LYS A 63 0.54 10.10 2.08
N ILE A 64 -0.03 9.50 3.13
CA ILE A 64 0.02 8.05 3.34
C ILE A 64 -0.76 7.33 2.23
N LYS A 65 -1.99 7.74 1.90
CA LYS A 65 -2.76 7.14 0.79
C LYS A 65 -2.00 7.21 -0.54
N ASN A 66 -1.45 8.37 -0.88
CA ASN A 66 -0.65 8.52 -2.12
C ASN A 66 0.58 7.61 -2.14
N ALA A 67 1.25 7.44 -1.00
CA ALA A 67 2.38 6.52 -0.88
C ALA A 67 1.95 5.06 -1.02
N VAL A 68 0.81 4.69 -0.41
CA VAL A 68 0.19 3.36 -0.55
C VAL A 68 -0.17 3.07 -2.02
N ASP A 69 -0.86 4.00 -2.70
CA ASP A 69 -1.25 3.84 -4.11
C ASP A 69 -0.03 3.68 -5.03
N THR A 70 1.03 4.45 -4.76
CA THR A 70 2.30 4.33 -5.48
C THR A 70 2.96 2.97 -5.21
N GLY A 71 2.95 2.51 -3.96
CA GLY A 71 3.45 1.20 -3.55
C GLY A 71 2.70 0.06 -4.21
N GLU A 72 1.36 0.11 -4.20
CA GLU A 72 0.46 -0.86 -4.83
C GLU A 72 0.75 -0.99 -6.32
N THR A 73 0.88 0.15 -7.01
CA THR A 73 1.22 0.19 -8.44
C THR A 73 2.56 -0.51 -8.71
N ARG A 74 3.60 -0.17 -7.94
CA ARG A 74 4.94 -0.74 -8.12
C ARG A 74 4.99 -2.24 -7.82
N ILE A 75 4.30 -2.70 -6.77
CA ILE A 75 4.26 -4.11 -6.40
C ILE A 75 3.49 -4.93 -7.44
N ARG A 76 2.36 -4.41 -7.95
CA ARG A 76 1.64 -5.07 -9.05
C ARG A 76 2.46 -5.15 -10.33
N GLU A 77 3.23 -4.12 -10.65
CA GLU A 77 4.14 -4.16 -11.78
C GLU A 77 5.24 -5.22 -11.60
N LEU A 78 5.80 -5.34 -10.38
CA LEU A 78 6.78 -6.38 -10.05
C LEU A 78 6.17 -7.77 -10.17
N GLU A 79 5.02 -8.00 -9.55
CA GLU A 79 4.25 -9.24 -9.60
C GLU A 79 3.99 -9.66 -11.06
N ARG A 80 3.51 -8.72 -11.90
CA ARG A 80 3.28 -8.98 -13.33
C ARG A 80 4.58 -9.36 -14.07
N LYS A 81 5.69 -8.67 -13.81
CA LYS A 81 6.98 -8.98 -14.46
C LYS A 81 7.49 -10.36 -14.08
N VAL A 82 7.39 -10.72 -12.81
CA VAL A 82 7.84 -12.00 -12.27
C VAL A 82 6.95 -13.14 -12.76
N GLN A 83 5.63 -12.94 -12.79
CA GLN A 83 4.68 -13.90 -13.33
C GLN A 83 4.99 -14.21 -14.81
N ASN A 84 5.20 -13.17 -15.63
CA ASN A 84 5.57 -13.35 -17.03
C ASN A 84 6.89 -14.11 -17.20
N GLN A 85 7.89 -13.85 -16.35
CA GLN A 85 9.17 -14.58 -16.38
C GLN A 85 9.01 -16.06 -16.01
N ARG A 86 8.16 -16.36 -15.02
CA ARG A 86 7.85 -17.73 -14.63
C ARG A 86 7.16 -18.47 -15.79
N ASP A 87 6.13 -17.86 -16.37
CA ASP A 87 5.35 -18.47 -17.45
C ASP A 87 6.21 -18.71 -18.70
N GLN A 88 7.10 -17.77 -19.06
CA GLN A 88 8.06 -17.96 -20.15
C GLN A 88 9.10 -19.05 -19.84
N GLY A 89 9.60 -19.14 -18.61
CA GLY A 89 10.54 -20.19 -18.21
C GLY A 89 9.93 -21.61 -18.24
N GLU A 90 8.64 -21.72 -17.93
CA GLU A 90 7.88 -22.97 -18.04
C GLU A 90 7.63 -23.38 -19.51
N GLU A 91 7.45 -22.44 -20.44
CA GLU A 91 7.29 -22.75 -21.87
C GLU A 91 8.53 -23.37 -22.51
N PHE A 92 9.74 -23.02 -22.05
CA PHE A 92 10.99 -23.59 -22.58
C PHE A 92 11.43 -24.90 -21.90
N THR A 93 10.74 -25.30 -20.82
CA THR A 93 11.07 -26.53 -20.05
C THR A 93 10.04 -27.66 -20.21
N ARG A 94 8.95 -27.43 -20.97
CA ARG A 94 8.01 -28.45 -21.45
C ARG A 94 8.39 -28.93 -22.85
#